data_AF-A0A7J4PJZ3-F1
#
_entry.id   AF-A0A7J4PJZ3-F1
#
_cell.length_a   1.000
_cell.length_b   1.000
_cell.length_c   1.000
_cell.angle_alpha   90.00
_cell.angle_beta   90.00
_cell.angle_gamma   90.00
#
_symmetry.space_group_name_H-M   'P 1'
#
loop_
_entity.id
_entity.type
_entity.pdbx_description
1 polymer ?
#
loop_
_entity_poly.entity_id
_entity_poly.type
_entity_poly.pdbx_seq_one_letter_code
_entity_poly.pdbx_strand_id
1 'polypeptide(L)' 'MQNTEGFDQITLDKMNLEVKKIMSKHDPKSKNYTKNYEKIEEQVFDRYCTEVFRPSLKL' A
#
# COMPACT_ATOMS: atom_id res chain seq x y z
N MET A 1 6.66 -21.51 10.00
CA MET A 1 5.29 -21.12 9.59
C MET A 1 5.39 -20.53 8.19
N GLN A 2 5.01 -21.31 7.18
CA GLN A 2 4.76 -20.80 5.84
C GLN A 2 3.39 -20.10 5.89
N ASN A 3 3.38 -18.77 5.91
CA ASN A 3 2.15 -18.02 5.71
C ASN A 3 2.16 -17.50 4.27
N THR A 4 1.35 -18.21 3.46
CA THR A 4 0.43 -17.69 2.42
C THR A 4 0.94 -16.83 1.28
N GLU A 5 0.44 -17.18 0.09
CA GLU A 5 0.27 -16.35 -1.11
C GLU A 5 0.01 -14.89 -0.76
N GLY A 6 0.95 -14.00 -1.06
CA GLY A 6 0.88 -12.58 -0.70
C GLY A 6 2.24 -11.87 -0.81
N PHE A 7 2.26 -10.58 -0.49
CA PHE A 7 3.50 -9.79 -0.40
C PHE A 7 4.38 -10.27 0.77
N ASP A 8 5.69 -10.30 0.55
CA ASP A 8 6.65 -10.55 1.63
C ASP A 8 6.63 -9.40 2.67
N GLN A 9 7.12 -9.66 3.88
CA GLN A 9 7.08 -8.69 4.97
C GLN A 9 7.83 -7.38 4.64
N ILE A 10 8.93 -7.45 3.87
CA ILE A 10 9.68 -6.25 3.48
C ILE A 10 8.83 -5.40 2.55
N THR A 11 8.08 -6.03 1.64
CA THR A 11 7.14 -5.33 0.77
C THR A 11 5.98 -4.73 1.55
N LEU A 12 5.38 -5.46 2.50
CA LEU A 12 4.34 -4.91 3.38
C LEU A 12 4.84 -3.72 4.21
N ASP A 13 6.07 -3.79 4.73
CA ASP A 13 6.67 -2.70 5.50
C ASP A 13 6.89 -1.44 4.64
N LYS A 14 7.31 -1.62 3.37
CA LYS A 14 7.45 -0.52 2.40
C LYS A 14 6.10 0.13 2.09
N MET A 15 5.07 -0.67 1.84
CA MET A 15 3.71 -0.17 1.61
C MET A 15 3.21 0.66 2.80
N ASN A 16 3.39 0.14 4.02
CA ASN A 16 3.02 0.84 5.25
C ASN A 16 3.79 2.16 5.44
N LEU A 17 5.08 2.20 5.13
CA LEU A 17 5.89 3.42 5.19
C LEU A 17 5.40 4.47 4.19
N GLU A 18 5.01 4.04 2.99
CA GLU A 18 4.50 4.93 1.94
C GLU A 18 3.14 5.52 2.31
N VAL A 19 2.20 4.69 2.80
CA VAL A 19 0.91 5.15 3.33
C VAL A 19 1.14 6.18 4.44
N LYS A 20 1.99 5.89 5.44
CA LYS A 20 2.31 6.83 6.53
C LYS A 20 2.92 8.15 6.02
N LYS A 21 3.79 8.09 5.02
CA LYS A 21 4.43 9.28 4.42
C LYS A 21 3.43 10.16 3.68
N ILE A 22 2.44 9.58 3.02
CA ILE A 22 1.38 10.34 2.35
C ILE A 22 0.42 10.90 3.41
N MET A 23 0.01 10.06 4.37
CA MET A 23 -0.89 10.43 5.46
C MET A 23 -0.35 11.51 6.39
N SER A 24 0.96 11.69 6.50
CA SER A 24 1.57 12.78 7.30
C SER A 24 1.23 14.19 6.77
N LYS A 25 0.78 14.30 5.51
CA LYS A 25 0.31 15.55 4.91
C LYS A 25 -1.17 15.83 5.23
N HIS A 26 -1.88 14.89 5.83
CA HIS A 26 -3.28 15.00 6.20
C HIS A 26 -3.43 15.22 7.70
N ASP A 27 -4.39 16.06 8.09
CA ASP A 27 -4.68 16.32 9.50
C ASP A 27 -5.33 15.09 10.16
N PRO A 28 -4.71 14.48 11.19
CA PRO A 28 -5.26 13.35 11.94
C PRO A 28 -6.57 13.65 12.66
N LYS A 29 -6.93 14.92 12.85
CA LYS A 29 -8.18 15.34 13.47
C LYS A 29 -9.28 15.67 12.46
N SER A 30 -8.98 15.59 11.17
CA SER A 30 -9.97 15.81 10.12
C SER A 30 -11.05 14.72 10.16
N LYS A 31 -12.30 15.12 9.97
CA LYS A 31 -13.42 14.17 9.78
C LYS A 31 -13.20 13.24 8.57
N ASN A 32 -12.34 13.62 7.63
CA ASN A 32 -12.02 12.86 6.44
C ASN A 32 -10.73 12.02 6.59
N TYR A 33 -10.08 12.00 7.76
CA TYR A 33 -8.80 11.32 7.94
C TYR A 33 -8.88 9.82 7.62
N THR A 34 -9.86 9.11 8.17
CA THR A 34 -10.08 7.68 7.91
C THR A 34 -10.38 7.41 6.44
N LYS A 35 -11.24 8.23 5.81
CA LYS A 35 -11.56 8.09 4.39
C LYS A 35 -10.35 8.32 3.49
N ASN A 36 -9.49 9.26 3.86
CA ASN A 36 -8.24 9.50 3.14
C ASN A 36 -7.25 8.34 3.34
N TYR A 37 -7.19 7.78 4.55
CA TYR A 37 -6.35 6.62 4.87
C TYR A 37 -6.70 5.42 3.99
N GLU A 38 -7.98 5.01 3.97
CA GLU A 38 -8.45 3.88 3.14
C GLU A 38 -8.15 4.11 1.66
N LYS A 39 -8.43 5.32 1.16
CA LYS A 39 -8.17 5.67 -0.24
C LYS A 39 -6.68 5.65 -0.59
N ILE A 40 -5.81 6.05 0.33
CA ILE A 40 -4.36 6.07 0.13
C ILE A 40 -3.81 4.65 0.22
N GLU A 41 -4.30 3.84 1.16
CA GLU A 41 -3.95 2.43 1.30
C GLU A 41 -4.28 1.65 0.02
N GLU A 42 -5.50 1.81 -0.52
CA GLU A 42 -5.92 1.17 -1.78
C GLU A 42 -5.03 1.59 -2.96
N GLN A 43 -4.74 2.89 -3.10
CA GLN A 43 -3.85 3.39 -4.15
C GLN A 43 -2.43 2.83 -4.06
N VAL A 44 -1.86 2.76 -2.84
CA VAL A 44 -0.54 2.18 -2.63
C VAL A 44 -0.58 0.68 -2.92
N PHE A 45 -1.64 -0.01 -2.48
CA PHE A 45 -1.81 -1.44 -2.76
C PHE A 45 -1.85 -1.74 -4.26
N ASP A 46 -2.73 -1.08 -5.02
CA ASP A 46 -2.86 -1.27 -6.47
C ASP A 46 -1.54 -1.02 -7.21
N ARG A 47 -0.80 0.00 -6.77
CA ARG A 47 0.50 0.32 -7.33
C ARG A 47 1.51 -0.81 -7.11
N TYR A 48 1.61 -1.33 -5.89
CA TYR A 48 2.52 -2.43 -5.59
C TYR A 48 2.08 -3.73 -6.27
N CYS A 49 0.78 -3.99 -6.39
CA CYS A 49 0.28 -5.10 -7.21
C CYS A 49 0.71 -4.94 -8.67
N THR A 50 0.61 -3.74 -9.24
CA THR A 50 1.02 -3.49 -10.62
C THR A 50 2.55 -3.59 -10.82
N GLU A 51 3.34 -3.15 -9.84
CA GLU A 51 4.80 -3.12 -9.93
C GLU A 51 5.44 -4.50 -9.63
N VAL A 52 4.91 -5.24 -8.65
CA VAL A 52 5.46 -6.52 -8.17
C VAL A 52 4.80 -7.72 -8.86
N PHE A 53 3.48 -7.69 -9.06
CA PHE A 53 2.73 -8.71 -9.80
C PHE A 53 2.56 -8.29 -11.26
N ARG A 54 3.62 -7.80 -11.90
CA ARG A 54 3.63 -7.72 -13.37
C ARG A 54 3.66 -9.16 -13.89
N PRO A 55 2.62 -9.66 -14.57
CA PRO A 55 2.81 -10.86 -15.38
C PRO A 55 3.94 -10.51 -16.33
N SER A 56 5.01 -11.30 -16.35
CA SER A 56 6.02 -11.15 -17.38
C SER A 56 5.31 -11.40 -18.71
N LEU A 57 4.83 -10.35 -19.37
CA LEU A 57 4.54 -10.35 -20.79
C LEU A 57 5.90 -10.53 -21.46
N LYS A 58 6.37 -11.78 -21.50
CA LYS A 58 7.31 -12.24 -22.51
C LYS A 58 6.57 -12.07 -23.83
N LEU A 59 6.79 -10.94 -24.47
CA LEU A 59 6.67 -10.81 -25.92
C LEU A 59 7.83 -11.57 -26.57
#